data_AF-M6ZUN1-F1
#
_entry.id   AF-M6ZUN1-F1
#
_cell.length_a   1.000
_cell.length_b   1.000
_cell.length_c   1.000
_cell.angle_alpha   90.00
_cell.angle_beta   90.00
_cell.angle_gamma   90.00
#
_symmetry.space_group_name_H-M   'P 1'
#
loop_
_entity.id
_entity.type
_entity.pdbx_description
1 polymer ?
#
loop_
_entity_poly.entity_id
_entity_poly.type
_entity_poly.pdbx_seq_one_letter_code
_entity_poly.pdbx_strand_id
1 'polypeptide(L)' 'MSGRTYVTPEDVKTSLVEILRHRILLTFEAISEELNVESLIRTVVEATPVP' A
#
# COMPACT_ATOMS: atom_id res chain seq x y z
N MET A 1 -9.70 -12.19 10.21
CA MET A 1 -9.52 -11.40 11.45
C MET A 1 -9.23 -12.36 12.60
N SER A 2 -8.13 -12.17 13.33
CA SER A 2 -7.56 -13.13 14.29
C SER A 2 -8.24 -13.16 15.68
N GLY A 3 -9.52 -12.80 15.79
CA GLY A 3 -10.26 -12.78 17.07
C GLY A 3 -9.81 -11.72 18.10
N ARG A 4 -8.93 -10.78 17.69
CA ARG A 4 -8.51 -9.64 18.53
C ARG A 4 -9.56 -8.54 18.51
N THR A 5 -9.71 -7.81 19.62
CA THR A 5 -10.62 -6.64 19.76
C THR A 5 -9.97 -5.31 19.38
N TYR A 6 -8.73 -5.35 18.88
CA TYR A 6 -7.94 -4.18 18.50
C TYR A 6 -7.24 -4.41 17.17
N VAL A 7 -6.85 -3.30 16.53
CA VAL A 7 -6.14 -3.28 15.24
C VAL A 7 -4.64 -3.13 15.50
N THR A 8 -3.84 -3.88 14.76
CA THR A 8 -2.37 -3.76 14.75
C THR A 8 -1.89 -3.07 13.48
N PRO A 9 -0.68 -2.47 13.47
CA PRO A 9 -0.11 -1.90 12.25
C PRO A 9 -0.07 -2.90 11.08
N GLU A 10 0.15 -4.18 11.36
CA GLU A 10 0.16 -5.25 10.36
C GLU A 10 -1.22 -5.43 9.68
N ASP A 11 -2.31 -5.31 10.45
CA ASP A 11 -3.67 -5.38 9.89
C ASP A 11 -3.93 -4.25 8.90
N VAL A 12 -3.36 -3.07 9.18
CA VAL A 12 -3.43 -1.93 8.27
C VAL A 12 -2.57 -2.22 7.04
N LYS A 13 -1.29 -2.56 7.22
CA LYS A 13 -0.33 -2.79 6.13
C LYS A 13 -0.83 -3.82 5.11
N THR A 14 -1.39 -4.92 5.58
CA THR A 14 -1.94 -6.00 4.73
C THR A 14 -3.13 -5.55 3.89
N SER A 15 -3.88 -4.53 4.33
CA SER A 15 -5.06 -4.01 3.63
C SER A 15 -4.75 -2.87 2.66
N LEU A 16 -3.56 -2.27 2.71
CA LEU A 16 -3.26 -1.01 2.01
C LEU A 16 -3.31 -1.13 0.49
N VAL A 17 -2.82 -2.23 -0.10
CA VAL A 17 -2.83 -2.40 -1.56
C VAL A 17 -4.26 -2.38 -2.08
N GLU A 18 -5.17 -3.14 -1.47
CA GLU A 18 -6.57 -3.19 -1.92
C GLU A 18 -7.29 -1.85 -1.79
N ILE A 19 -7.00 -1.09 -0.73
CA ILE A 19 -7.64 0.21 -0.48
C ILE A 19 -7.10 1.28 -1.44
N LEU A 20 -5.80 1.25 -1.74
CA LEU A 20 -5.10 2.33 -2.46
C LEU A 20 -4.91 2.09 -3.95
N ARG A 21 -5.02 0.85 -4.46
CA ARG A 21 -4.77 0.49 -5.88
C ARG A 21 -5.50 1.40 -6.88
N HIS A 22 -6.72 1.80 -6.58
CA HIS A 22 -7.55 2.64 -7.45
C HIS A 22 -7.62 4.11 -7.02
N ARG A 23 -6.88 4.48 -5.97
CA ARG A 23 -6.87 5.83 -5.40
C ARG A 23 -5.60 6.61 -5.73
N ILE A 24 -4.63 5.95 -6.35
CA ILE A 24 -3.38 6.55 -6.78
C ILE A 24 -3.41 6.64 -8.30
N LEU A 25 -3.26 7.87 -8.82
CA LEU A 25 -3.08 8.10 -10.26
C LEU A 25 -1.59 8.18 -10.55
N LEU A 26 -1.13 7.39 -11.53
CA LEU A 26 0.20 7.54 -12.09
C LEU A 26 0.23 8.71 -13.06
N THR A 27 1.37 9.40 -13.14
CA THR A 27 1.62 10.37 -14.20
C THR A 27 1.89 9.65 -15.53
N PHE A 28 1.86 10.39 -16.63
CA PHE A 28 2.15 9.83 -17.95
C PHE A 28 3.59 9.28 -18.03
N GLU A 29 4.53 9.98 -17.41
CA GLU A 29 5.94 9.56 -17.32
C GLU A 29 6.05 8.22 -16.57
N ALA A 30 5.39 8.10 -15.42
CA ALA A 30 5.38 6.87 -14.63
C ALA A 30 4.78 5.67 -15.39
N ILE A 31 3.72 5.89 -16.19
CA ILE A 31 3.14 4.86 -17.05
C ILE A 31 4.12 4.48 -18.17
N SER A 32 4.83 5.47 -18.73
CA SER A 32 5.83 5.26 -19.79
C SER A 32 7.05 4.47 -19.29
N GLU A 33 7.36 4.57 -17.99
CA GLU A 33 8.37 3.77 -17.29
C GLU A 33 7.85 2.40 -16.82
N GLU A 34 6.64 1.99 -17.22
CA GLU A 34 6.01 0.73 -16.83
C GLU A 34 5.87 0.54 -15.31
N LEU A 35 5.74 1.65 -14.56
CA LEU A 35 5.58 1.57 -13.11
C LEU A 35 4.24 0.94 -12.74
N ASN A 36 4.28 0.08 -11.71
CA ASN A 36 3.11 -0.59 -11.18
C ASN A 36 2.67 0.04 -9.85
N VAL A 37 1.39 0.42 -9.75
CA VAL A 37 0.80 1.04 -8.55
C VAL A 37 0.93 0.17 -7.31
N GLU A 38 0.77 -1.16 -7.42
CA GLU A 38 0.88 -2.07 -6.28
C GLU A 38 2.30 -2.13 -5.74
N SER A 39 3.29 -2.24 -6.64
CA SER A 39 4.70 -2.23 -6.26
C SER A 39 5.06 -0.92 -5.57
N LEU A 40 4.57 0.21 -6.09
CA LEU A 40 4.78 1.52 -5.48
C LEU A 40 4.17 1.61 -4.07
N ILE A 41 2.93 1.14 -3.88
CA ILE A 41 2.29 1.09 -2.57
C ILE A 41 3.13 0.26 -1.59
N ARG A 42 3.62 -0.92 -2.00
CA ARG A 42 4.45 -1.78 -1.14
C ARG A 42 5.73 -1.09 -0.70
N THR A 43 6.46 -0.47 -1.64
CA THR A 43 7.70 0.25 -1.34
C THR A 43 7.49 1.36 -0.30
N VAL A 44 6.41 2.15 -0.43
CA VAL A 44 6.10 3.23 0.52
C VAL A 44 5.76 2.67 1.90
N VAL A 45 4.98 1.58 1.94
CA VAL A 45 4.55 0.95 3.20
C VAL A 45 5.70 0.30 3.94
N GLU A 46 6.65 -0.30 3.23
CA GLU A 46 7.87 -0.90 3.78
C GLU A 46 8.82 0.16 4.34
N ALA A 47 8.90 1.33 3.68
CA ALA A 47 9.70 2.46 4.15
C ALA A 47 9.13 3.13 5.42
N THR A 48 7.88 2.82 5.81
CA THR A 48 7.24 3.44 6.96
C THR A 48 7.46 2.58 8.23
N PRO A 49 8.23 3.07 9.22
CA PRO A 49 8.42 2.36 10.48
C PRO A 49 7.10 2.29 11.25
N VAL A 50 6.88 1.16 11.91
CA VAL A 50 5.75 1.00 12.85
C VAL A 50 6.24 1.31 14.26
N PRO A 51 5.48 2.09 15.04
CA PRO A 51 5.79 2.39 16.44
C PRO A 51 5.57 1.20 17.37
#